data_AF-A0A357C705-F1
#
_entry.id   AF-A0A357C705-F1
#
_cell.length_a   1.000
_cell.length_b   1.000
_cell.length_c   1.000
_cell.angle_alpha   90.00
_cell.angle_beta   90.00
_cell.angle_gamma   90.00
#
_symmetry.space_group_name_H-M   'P 1'
#
loop_
_entity.id
_entity.type
_entity.pdbx_description
1 polymer ?
#
loop_
_entity_poly.entity_id
_entity_poly.type
_entity_poly.pdbx_seq_one_letter_code
_entity_poly.pdbx_strand_id
1 'polypeptide(L)'
;MFDSNAIENIRKEEWADLYRKKNPEADRWAEGFGVIKHSVETQARVFSMAELLASRSIHGDGVSFFDLLHAVDRVASAAMWLVVHETYARNVYLDGRDLLPEDFKPYPDGHTGGALNMVPAYAGYMVINAITGITRSWIMGQGH
;
A
#
# COMPACT_ATOMS: atom_id res chain seq x y z
N MET A 1 -15.73 15.66 -31.53
CA MET A 1 -14.41 15.04 -31.32
C MET A 1 -14.49 14.34 -29.97
N PHE A 2 -14.51 13.01 -29.95
CA PHE A 2 -14.57 12.27 -28.68
C PHE A 2 -13.25 12.43 -27.94
N ASP A 3 -13.31 12.67 -26.64
CA ASP A 3 -12.13 12.79 -25.79
C ASP A 3 -11.45 11.42 -25.67
N SER A 4 -10.24 11.31 -26.23
CA SER A 4 -9.44 10.09 -26.20
C SER A 4 -9.14 9.63 -24.77
N ASN A 5 -9.00 10.58 -23.83
CA ASN A 5 -8.73 10.26 -22.43
C ASN A 5 -9.94 9.61 -21.76
N ALA A 6 -11.15 10.07 -22.09
CA ALA A 6 -12.38 9.47 -21.58
C ALA A 6 -12.54 8.02 -22.03
N ILE A 7 -12.22 7.72 -23.30
CA ILE A 7 -12.26 6.34 -23.82
C ILE A 7 -11.22 5.45 -23.14
N GLU A 8 -10.01 5.96 -22.92
CA GLU A 8 -8.95 5.21 -22.24
C GLU A 8 -9.31 4.90 -20.78
N ASN A 9 -9.94 5.85 -20.08
CA ASN A 9 -10.39 5.65 -18.71
C ASN A 9 -11.50 4.59 -18.61
N ILE A 10 -12.50 4.63 -19.49
CA ILE A 10 -13.56 3.60 -19.54
C ILE A 10 -12.95 2.21 -19.77
N ARG A 11 -11.99 2.09 -20.69
CA ARG A 11 -11.31 0.82 -20.95
C ARG A 11 -10.53 0.30 -19.73
N LYS A 12 -9.89 1.19 -18.97
CA LYS A 12 -9.18 0.82 -17.73
C LYS A 12 -10.15 0.35 -16.65
N GLU A 13 -11.27 1.05 -16.47
CA GLU A 13 -12.34 0.67 -15.54
C GLU A 13 -12.91 -0.71 -15.88
N GLU A 14 -13.35 -0.91 -17.14
CA GLU A 14 -13.90 -2.18 -17.60
C GLU A 14 -12.90 -3.33 -17.45
N TRP A 15 -11.63 -3.09 -17.78
CA TRP A 15 -10.60 -4.11 -17.66
C TRP A 15 -10.29 -4.46 -16.20
N ALA A 16 -10.14 -3.48 -15.32
CA ALA A 16 -9.92 -3.71 -13.89
C ALA A 16 -11.09 -4.51 -13.29
N ASP A 17 -12.32 -4.13 -13.61
CA ASP A 17 -13.54 -4.81 -13.15
C ASP A 17 -13.59 -6.27 -13.63
N LEU A 18 -13.29 -6.53 -14.90
CA LEU A 18 -13.24 -7.88 -15.45
C LEU A 18 -12.11 -8.71 -14.82
N TYR A 19 -10.96 -8.09 -14.55
CA TYR A 19 -9.83 -8.76 -13.91
C TYR A 19 -10.20 -9.21 -12.50
N ARG A 20 -10.81 -8.33 -11.69
CA ARG A 20 -11.28 -8.64 -10.33
C ARG A 20 -12.30 -9.78 -10.33
N LYS A 21 -13.31 -9.72 -11.20
CA LYS A 21 -14.33 -10.78 -11.33
C LYS A 21 -13.75 -12.17 -11.62
N LYS A 22 -12.61 -12.24 -12.31
CA LYS A 22 -11.93 -13.50 -12.65
C LYS A 22 -10.92 -13.94 -11.60
N ASN A 23 -10.47 -13.04 -10.74
CA ASN A 23 -9.38 -13.27 -9.79
C ASN A 23 -9.81 -12.83 -8.37
N PRO A 24 -10.37 -13.74 -7.55
CA PRO A 24 -10.86 -13.40 -6.21
C PRO A 24 -9.82 -12.73 -5.30
N GLU A 25 -8.54 -13.13 -5.40
CA GLU A 25 -7.47 -12.50 -4.62
C GLU A 25 -7.17 -11.06 -5.06
N ALA A 26 -7.31 -10.77 -6.36
CA ALA A 26 -7.16 -9.43 -6.89
C ALA A 26 -8.34 -8.54 -6.49
N ASP A 27 -9.55 -9.10 -6.44
CA ASP A 27 -10.74 -8.41 -5.95
C ASP A 27 -10.61 -8.06 -4.47
N ARG A 28 -10.20 -9.02 -3.64
CA ARG A 28 -9.92 -8.80 -2.21
C ARG A 28 -8.87 -7.72 -1.97
N TRP A 29 -7.76 -7.73 -2.71
CA TRP A 29 -6.75 -6.67 -2.60
C TRP A 29 -7.28 -5.30 -3.03
N ALA A 30 -8.10 -5.24 -4.08
CA ALA A 30 -8.62 -3.99 -4.63
C ALA A 30 -9.57 -3.23 -3.69
N GLU A 31 -10.17 -3.89 -2.69
CA GLU A 31 -10.93 -3.24 -1.62
C GLU A 31 -10.06 -2.24 -0.82
N GLY A 32 -8.74 -2.45 -0.80
CA GLY A 32 -7.81 -1.69 0.02
C GLY A 32 -7.86 -2.11 1.50
N PHE A 33 -7.16 -1.35 2.35
CA PHE A 33 -7.16 -1.63 3.78
C PHE A 33 -6.89 -0.36 4.59
N GLY A 34 -7.68 -0.14 5.65
CA GLY A 34 -7.54 1.02 6.52
C GLY A 34 -7.68 2.33 5.74
N VAL A 35 -6.61 3.13 5.72
CA VAL A 35 -6.57 4.41 4.98
C VAL A 35 -6.12 4.25 3.53
N ILE A 36 -5.63 3.07 3.13
CA ILE A 36 -5.14 2.79 1.78
C ILE A 36 -6.33 2.42 0.88
N LYS A 37 -6.46 3.14 -0.23
CA LYS A 37 -7.43 2.87 -1.29
C LYS A 37 -6.69 2.75 -2.62
N HIS A 38 -7.07 1.77 -3.41
CA HIS A 38 -6.47 1.55 -4.73
C HIS A 38 -7.38 2.16 -5.79
N SER A 39 -6.93 3.26 -6.40
CA SER A 39 -7.63 3.83 -7.56
C SER A 39 -7.70 2.80 -8.69
N VAL A 40 -8.67 2.93 -9.60
CA VAL A 40 -8.75 2.07 -10.81
C VAL A 40 -7.44 2.09 -11.58
N GLU A 41 -6.79 3.25 -11.69
CA GLU A 41 -5.48 3.36 -12.33
C GLU A 41 -4.40 2.53 -11.62
N THR A 42 -4.36 2.55 -10.28
CA THR A 42 -3.42 1.76 -9.49
C THR A 42 -3.68 0.27 -9.68
N GLN A 43 -4.94 -0.14 -9.58
CA GLN A 43 -5.34 -1.53 -9.80
C GLN A 43 -4.93 -2.01 -11.19
N ALA A 44 -5.22 -1.22 -12.23
CA ALA A 44 -4.86 -1.54 -13.59
C ALA A 44 -3.34 -1.73 -13.76
N ARG A 45 -2.52 -0.84 -13.19
CA ARG A 45 -1.05 -0.96 -13.24
C ARG A 45 -0.55 -2.20 -12.50
N VAL A 46 -1.14 -2.50 -11.34
CA VAL A 46 -0.76 -3.67 -10.52
C VAL A 46 -1.17 -4.99 -11.18
N PHE A 47 -2.37 -5.06 -11.75
CA PHE A 47 -2.82 -6.25 -12.50
C PHE A 47 -1.93 -6.49 -13.72
N SER A 48 -1.52 -5.42 -14.41
CA SER A 48 -0.58 -5.52 -15.54
C SER A 48 0.79 -6.02 -15.08
N MET A 49 1.25 -5.59 -13.91
CA MET A 49 2.48 -6.08 -13.29
C MET A 49 2.37 -7.57 -12.91
N ALA A 50 1.24 -8.00 -12.36
CA ALA A 50 0.99 -9.41 -12.03
C ALA A 50 1.12 -10.31 -13.27
N GLU A 51 0.44 -9.96 -14.36
CA GLU A 51 0.51 -10.69 -15.64
C GLU A 51 1.95 -10.70 -16.21
N LEU A 52 2.65 -9.57 -16.14
CA LEU A 52 4.03 -9.47 -16.63
C LEU A 52 4.99 -10.35 -15.84
N LEU A 53 4.88 -10.37 -14.51
CA LEU A 53 5.73 -11.21 -13.65
C LEU A 53 5.43 -12.70 -13.87
N ALA A 54 4.14 -13.06 -13.97
CA ALA A 54 3.71 -14.44 -14.24
C ALA A 54 4.23 -14.94 -15.60
N SER A 55 4.09 -14.13 -16.67
CA SER A 55 4.59 -14.49 -18.01
C SER A 55 6.11 -14.64 -18.09
N ARG A 56 6.85 -14.02 -17.16
CA ARG A 56 8.31 -14.15 -17.02
C ARG A 56 8.73 -15.20 -16.01
N SER A 57 7.78 -15.90 -15.38
CA SER A 57 8.02 -16.85 -14.29
C SER A 57 8.85 -16.26 -13.16
N ILE A 58 8.66 -14.96 -12.85
CA ILE A 58 9.32 -14.30 -11.73
C ILE A 58 8.46 -14.51 -10.49
N HIS A 59 9.02 -15.19 -9.49
CA HIS A 59 8.39 -15.39 -8.19
C HIS A 59 9.46 -15.43 -7.09
N GLY A 60 9.09 -15.03 -5.88
CA GLY A 60 9.89 -15.20 -4.68
C GLY A 60 9.71 -16.58 -4.04
N ASP A 61 9.41 -16.56 -2.75
CA ASP A 61 9.29 -17.74 -1.87
C ASP A 61 7.99 -18.56 -2.04
N GLY A 62 7.20 -18.26 -3.06
CA GLY A 62 5.99 -19.01 -3.42
C GLY A 62 4.70 -18.49 -2.77
N VAL A 63 4.75 -17.41 -1.98
CA VAL A 63 3.53 -16.72 -1.53
C VAL A 63 2.87 -16.03 -2.73
N SER A 64 1.54 -16.08 -2.81
CA SER A 64 0.77 -15.45 -3.89
C SER A 64 1.03 -13.94 -3.97
N PHE A 65 1.10 -13.41 -5.19
CA PHE A 65 1.34 -12.00 -5.47
C PHE A 65 0.32 -11.09 -4.75
N PHE A 66 -0.97 -11.41 -4.85
CA PHE A 66 -2.03 -10.61 -4.22
C PHE A 66 -2.11 -10.81 -2.70
N ASP A 67 -1.69 -11.96 -2.17
CA ASP A 67 -1.54 -12.16 -0.72
C ASP A 67 -0.46 -11.25 -0.13
N LEU A 68 0.69 -11.15 -0.81
CA LEU A 68 1.77 -10.25 -0.42
C LEU A 68 1.33 -8.78 -0.47
N LEU A 69 0.58 -8.39 -1.51
CA LEU A 69 0.04 -7.03 -1.61
C LEU A 69 -1.00 -6.72 -0.53
N HIS A 70 -1.90 -7.66 -0.25
CA HIS A 70 -2.86 -7.47 0.84
C HIS A 70 -2.16 -7.42 2.21
N ALA A 71 -1.10 -8.22 2.42
CA ALA A 71 -0.31 -8.17 3.64
C ALA A 71 0.42 -6.82 3.77
N VAL A 72 1.00 -6.30 2.69
CA VAL A 72 1.74 -5.03 2.76
C VAL A 72 0.82 -3.84 3.07
N ASP A 73 -0.43 -3.82 2.57
CA ASP A 73 -1.38 -2.75 2.89
C ASP A 73 -1.69 -2.69 4.40
N ARG A 74 -1.74 -3.86 5.07
CA ARG A 74 -1.92 -3.95 6.52
C ARG A 74 -0.70 -3.45 7.29
N VAL A 75 0.49 -3.87 6.87
CA VAL A 75 1.76 -3.42 7.48
C VAL A 75 1.93 -1.92 7.30
N ALA A 76 1.70 -1.39 6.09
CA ALA A 76 1.79 0.03 5.80
C ALA A 76 0.77 0.84 6.61
N SER A 77 -0.48 0.36 6.73
CA SER A 77 -1.50 1.01 7.56
C SER A 77 -1.13 1.05 9.04
N ALA A 78 -0.63 -0.06 9.60
CA ALA A 78 -0.17 -0.12 10.99
C ALA A 78 1.04 0.79 11.23
N ALA A 79 1.99 0.84 10.29
CA ALA A 79 3.16 1.70 10.38
C ALA A 79 2.79 3.19 10.25
N MET A 80 1.87 3.56 9.36
CA MET A 80 1.36 4.93 9.28
C MET A 80 0.62 5.33 10.57
N TRP A 81 -0.16 4.41 11.15
CA TRP A 81 -0.80 4.61 12.45
C TRP A 81 0.23 4.86 13.56
N LEU A 82 1.34 4.11 13.58
CA LEU A 82 2.44 4.34 14.52
C LEU A 82 3.10 5.71 14.33
N VAL A 83 3.36 6.14 13.08
CA VAL A 83 3.92 7.49 12.80
C VAL A 83 3.06 8.60 13.40
N VAL A 84 1.74 8.49 13.26
CA VAL A 84 0.80 9.44 13.86
C VAL A 84 0.86 9.39 15.39
N HIS A 85 0.93 8.20 15.99
CA HIS A 85 1.06 8.05 17.44
C HIS A 85 2.38 8.62 17.96
N GLU A 86 3.50 8.33 17.29
CA GLU A 86 4.81 8.89 17.64
C GLU A 86 4.80 10.43 17.57
N THR A 87 4.02 11.02 16.67
CA THR A 87 3.90 12.47 16.58
C THR A 87 3.06 13.05 17.71
N TYR A 88 1.86 12.50 17.96
CA TYR A 88 0.84 13.18 18.75
C TYR A 88 0.56 12.56 20.13
N ALA A 89 0.77 11.26 20.32
CA ALA A 89 0.40 10.54 21.54
C ALA A 89 1.60 10.33 22.46
N ARG A 90 1.36 10.31 23.78
CA ARG A 90 2.38 10.00 24.80
C ARG A 90 2.65 8.50 24.89
N ASN A 91 1.60 7.70 24.71
CA ASN A 91 1.60 6.25 24.83
C ASN A 91 0.91 5.61 23.63
N VAL A 92 1.24 4.35 23.37
CA VAL A 92 0.57 3.50 22.38
C VAL A 92 -0.22 2.43 23.13
N TYR A 93 -1.54 2.52 23.10
CA TYR A 93 -2.43 1.49 23.68
C TYR A 93 -2.90 0.53 22.58
N LEU A 94 -2.84 -0.77 22.86
CA LEU A 94 -3.17 -1.83 21.90
C LEU A 94 -4.50 -2.53 22.21
N ASP A 95 -5.22 -2.07 23.23
CA ASP A 95 -6.46 -2.67 23.71
C ASP A 95 -7.73 -2.02 23.14
N GLY A 96 -7.57 -1.08 22.21
CA GLY A 96 -8.67 -0.44 21.51
C GLY A 96 -9.41 0.63 22.31
N ARG A 97 -8.87 1.07 23.46
CA ARG A 97 -9.43 2.22 24.19
C ARG A 97 -9.32 3.50 23.39
N ASP A 98 -10.28 4.41 23.59
CA ASP A 98 -10.20 5.78 23.07
C ASP A 98 -9.11 6.57 23.80
N LEU A 99 -8.42 7.46 23.07
CA LEU A 99 -7.47 8.40 23.66
C LEU A 99 -8.20 9.56 24.34
N LEU A 100 -7.75 9.91 25.55
CA LEU A 100 -8.21 11.09 26.28
C LEU A 100 -7.31 12.31 25.97
N PRO A 101 -7.77 13.55 26.22
CA PRO A 101 -6.96 14.75 26.00
C PRO A 101 -5.56 14.70 26.66
N GLU A 102 -5.46 14.10 27.84
CA GLU A 102 -4.22 13.90 28.58
C GLU A 102 -3.24 12.91 27.92
N ASP A 103 -3.73 12.02 27.06
CA ASP A 103 -2.89 11.07 26.32
C ASP A 103 -2.11 11.74 25.18
N PHE A 104 -2.46 12.97 24.80
CA PHE A 104 -1.76 13.73 23.77
C PHE A 104 -0.52 14.45 24.33
N LYS A 105 0.53 14.54 23.51
CA LYS A 105 1.72 15.35 23.82
C LYS A 105 1.32 16.82 23.86
N PRO A 106 1.80 17.61 24.85
CA PRO A 106 1.48 19.03 24.95
C PRO A 106 2.15 19.84 23.82
N TYR A 107 3.28 19.35 23.31
CA TYR A 107 4.03 19.93 22.20
C TYR A 107 4.41 18.81 21.22
N PRO A 108 3.52 18.45 20.27
CA PRO A 108 3.85 17.50 19.20
C PRO A 108 5.00 18.04 18.34
N ASP A 109 5.97 17.19 18.03
CA ASP A 109 7.13 17.53 17.19
C ASP A 109 7.56 16.31 16.36
N GLY A 110 8.22 16.56 15.22
CA GLY A 110 8.68 15.55 14.27
C GLY A 110 8.28 15.82 12.81
N HIS A 111 8.88 15.08 11.88
CA HIS A 111 8.64 15.21 10.44
C HIS A 111 7.52 14.28 9.93
N THR A 112 6.34 14.35 10.54
CA THR A 112 5.20 13.44 10.28
C THR A 112 4.84 13.32 8.80
N GLY A 113 4.78 14.45 8.10
CA GLY A 113 4.43 14.45 6.66
C GLY A 113 5.46 13.71 5.80
N GLY A 114 6.75 13.82 6.13
CA GLY A 114 7.81 13.06 5.48
C GLY A 114 7.68 11.57 5.77
N ALA A 115 7.56 11.21 7.05
CA ALA A 115 7.42 9.83 7.50
C ALA A 115 6.20 9.12 6.88
N LEU A 116 5.05 9.81 6.77
CA LEU A 116 3.84 9.26 6.14
C LEU A 116 4.00 8.99 4.64
N ASN A 117 4.92 9.68 3.94
CA ASN A 117 5.27 9.34 2.56
C ASN A 117 6.28 8.19 2.49
N MET A 118 7.21 8.14 3.44
CA MET A 118 8.29 7.14 3.46
C MET A 118 7.79 5.75 3.82
N VAL A 119 6.83 5.63 4.74
CA VAL A 119 6.31 4.33 5.20
C VAL A 119 5.72 3.50 4.05
N PRO A 120 4.78 4.00 3.22
CA PRO A 120 4.27 3.25 2.08
C PRO A 120 5.35 2.93 1.06
N ALA A 121 6.30 3.85 0.82
CA ALA A 121 7.39 3.63 -0.12
C ALA A 121 8.32 2.49 0.34
N TYR A 122 8.68 2.46 1.62
CA TYR A 122 9.50 1.40 2.19
C TYR A 122 8.77 0.06 2.22
N ALA A 123 7.48 0.06 2.56
CA ALA A 123 6.64 -1.13 2.51
C ALA A 123 6.56 -1.69 1.07
N GLY A 124 6.37 -0.82 0.07
CA GLY A 124 6.42 -1.15 -1.35
C GLY A 124 7.76 -1.76 -1.79
N TYR A 125 8.87 -1.21 -1.29
CA TYR A 125 10.21 -1.77 -1.50
C TYR A 125 10.35 -3.18 -0.90
N MET A 126 9.81 -3.41 0.30
CA MET A 126 9.86 -4.75 0.92
C MET A 126 9.01 -5.76 0.14
N VAL A 127 7.79 -5.39 -0.25
CA VAL A 127 6.91 -6.32 -0.97
C VAL A 127 7.44 -6.68 -2.34
N ILE A 128 8.06 -5.75 -3.08
CA ILE A 128 8.64 -6.09 -4.38
C ILE A 128 9.86 -7.01 -4.25
N ASN A 129 10.63 -6.89 -3.16
CA ASN A 129 11.69 -7.85 -2.86
C ASN A 129 11.12 -9.24 -2.60
N ALA A 130 10.04 -9.35 -1.81
CA ALA A 130 9.35 -10.61 -1.55
C ALA A 130 8.76 -11.21 -2.84
N ILE A 131 8.05 -10.41 -3.64
CA ILE A 131 7.44 -10.84 -4.91
C ILE A 131 8.48 -11.35 -5.90
N THR A 132 9.64 -10.70 -6.00
CA THR A 132 10.64 -11.01 -7.03
C THR A 132 11.75 -11.96 -6.56
N GLY A 133 11.87 -12.21 -5.26
CA GLY A 133 13.00 -12.94 -4.69
C GLY A 133 14.34 -12.19 -4.79
N ILE A 134 14.32 -10.90 -5.15
CA ILE A 134 15.52 -10.08 -5.32
C ILE A 134 15.64 -9.11 -4.15
N THR A 135 16.68 -9.26 -3.34
CA THR A 135 17.01 -8.28 -2.30
C THR A 135 17.68 -7.06 -2.91
N ARG A 136 17.10 -5.89 -2.68
CA ARG A 136 17.64 -4.58 -3.07
C ARG A 136 18.17 -3.86 -1.83
N SER A 137 19.00 -2.83 -1.98
CA SER A 137 19.32 -1.91 -0.88
C SER A 137 18.38 -0.70 -0.91
N TRP A 138 18.07 -0.14 0.26
CA TRP A 138 17.30 1.09 0.40
C TRP A 138 18.14 2.16 1.10
N ILE A 139 18.12 3.39 0.58
CA ILE A 139 18.71 4.56 1.22
C ILE A 139 17.63 5.62 1.32
N MET A 140 17.32 6.04 2.55
CA MET A 140 16.37 7.10 2.83
C MET A 140 17.09 8.46 2.81
N GLY A 141 16.88 9.24 1.75
CA GLY A 141 17.48 10.58 1.64
C GLY A 141 16.91 11.62 2.61
N GLN A 142 15.68 11.40 3.11
CA GLN A 142 15.02 12.24 4.12
C GLN A 142 15.06 11.52 5.47
N GLY A 143 16.20 11.63 6.18
CA GLY A 143 16.49 10.84 7.39
C GLY A 143 16.04 11.46 8.72
N HIS A 144 15.46 12.65 8.67
CA HIS A 144 15.05 13.47 9.80
C HIS A 144 13.61 13.23 10.24
#